data_AF-A0AAW2F2L1-F1
#
_entry.id   AF-A0AAW2F2L1-F1
#
_cell.length_a   1.000
_cell.length_b   1.000
_cell.length_c   1.000
_cell.angle_alpha   90.00
_cell.angle_beta   90.00
_cell.angle_gamma   90.00
#
_symmetry.space_group_name_H-M   'P 1'
#
loop_
_entity.id
_entity.type
_entity.pdbx_description
1 polymer ?
#
loop_
_entity_poly.entity_id
_entity_poly.type
_entity_poly.pdbx_seq_one_letter_code
_entity_poly.pdbx_strand_id
1 'polypeptide(L)'
;MVRKMFLLSFLLLNCWGSKSLTSRPRRQILYSPPIVYPYGGTFKLIVGFAVPVQLSGRILVYGQNFQFQYLLPQNATLFTEFFAPSSRRRRENVSWNERMTIYRLLENEFERKGINGRECLKKSICETAMMPLEDEGLVGELLHLLLTPRETDTPLNSEYLQALEFGRGHHDCSRIYSTCPPGQGILDQISKII
;
A
#
# COMPACT_ATOMS: atom_id res chain seq x y z
N MET A 1 21.31 -52.59 31.52
CA MET A 1 20.06 -53.19 31.01
C MET A 1 18.92 -52.45 31.70
N VAL A 2 18.05 -51.68 31.04
CA VAL A 2 17.15 -52.05 29.95
C VAL A 2 16.92 -50.85 29.04
N ARG A 3 17.05 -51.09 27.74
CA ARG A 3 16.81 -50.18 26.62
C ARG A 3 15.31 -50.23 26.33
N LYS A 4 14.54 -49.17 26.62
CA LYS A 4 13.14 -49.04 26.18
C LYS A 4 13.03 -47.96 25.11
N MET A 5 13.18 -48.46 23.89
CA MET A 5 12.80 -47.85 22.63
C MET A 5 11.27 -47.69 22.62
N PHE A 6 10.76 -46.46 22.77
CA PHE A 6 9.34 -46.18 22.55
C PHE A 6 9.16 -45.60 21.15
N LEU A 7 8.48 -46.40 20.33
CA LEU A 7 8.12 -46.12 18.94
C LEU A 7 7.20 -44.89 18.83
N LEU A 8 7.45 -44.12 17.77
CA LEU A 8 6.54 -43.10 17.22
C LEU A 8 5.14 -43.67 16.96
N SER A 9 4.13 -42.93 17.40
CA SER A 9 2.78 -42.95 16.84
C SER A 9 2.37 -41.49 16.62
N PHE A 10 2.81 -40.91 15.50
CA PHE A 10 2.26 -39.65 14.99
C PHE A 10 0.85 -39.95 14.46
N LEU A 11 -0.17 -39.69 15.26
CA LEU A 11 -1.56 -39.65 14.81
C LEU A 11 -1.72 -38.43 13.89
N LEU A 12 -1.44 -38.62 12.60
CA LEU A 12 -1.91 -37.74 11.53
C LEU A 12 -3.42 -37.84 11.48
N LEU A 13 -4.10 -37.00 12.26
CA LEU A 13 -5.47 -36.61 12.02
C LEU A 13 -5.51 -35.91 10.66
N ASN A 14 -5.75 -36.69 9.61
CA ASN A 14 -6.25 -36.19 8.34
C ASN A 14 -7.63 -35.59 8.60
N CYS A 15 -7.67 -34.33 9.04
CA CYS A 15 -8.83 -33.49 8.90
C CYS A 15 -8.99 -33.18 7.42
N TRP A 16 -9.62 -34.12 6.70
CA TRP A 16 -10.17 -33.89 5.37
C TRP A 16 -11.40 -32.98 5.54
N GLY A 17 -11.13 -31.71 5.87
CA GLY A 17 -12.13 -30.66 5.87
C GLY A 17 -12.49 -30.37 4.42
N SER A 18 -13.62 -30.93 3.98
CA SER A 18 -14.29 -30.49 2.76
C SER A 18 -14.56 -29.00 2.91
N LYS A 19 -13.71 -28.17 2.30
CA LYS A 19 -13.97 -26.74 2.17
C LYS A 19 -15.10 -26.59 1.16
N SER A 20 -16.34 -26.68 1.63
CA SER A 20 -17.48 -26.21 0.86
C SER A 20 -17.23 -24.73 0.58
N LEU A 21 -16.93 -24.41 -0.67
CA LEU A 21 -16.83 -23.05 -1.16
C LEU A 21 -18.24 -22.44 -1.15
N THR A 22 -18.72 -22.07 0.04
CA THR A 22 -19.93 -21.26 0.16
C THR A 22 -19.63 -19.93 -0.52
N SER A 23 -20.28 -19.68 -1.65
CA SER A 23 -20.28 -18.41 -2.34
C SER A 23 -20.67 -17.32 -1.33
N ARG A 24 -19.67 -16.54 -0.90
CA ARG A 24 -19.92 -15.37 -0.06
C ARG A 24 -20.92 -14.48 -0.81
N PRO A 25 -22.06 -14.11 -0.21
CA PRO A 25 -22.99 -13.19 -0.84
C PRO A 25 -22.21 -11.90 -1.16
N ARG A 26 -22.40 -11.43 -2.40
CA ARG A 26 -21.81 -10.21 -2.96
C ARG A 26 -21.91 -9.10 -1.92
N ARG A 27 -20.80 -8.77 -1.25
CA ARG A 27 -20.75 -7.64 -0.31
C ARG A 27 -21.22 -6.42 -1.08
N GLN A 28 -22.31 -5.80 -0.64
CA GLN A 28 -22.64 -4.45 -1.09
C GLN A 28 -21.39 -3.60 -0.88
N ILE A 29 -21.01 -2.84 -1.91
CA ILE A 29 -19.92 -1.87 -1.84
C ILE A 29 -20.38 -0.83 -0.80
N LEU A 30 -20.07 -1.08 0.47
CA LEU A 30 -20.32 -0.15 1.55
C LEU A 30 -19.21 0.88 1.43
N TYR A 31 -19.55 2.05 0.88
CA TYR A 31 -18.66 3.20 0.92
C TYR A 31 -18.21 3.40 2.36
N SER A 32 -16.90 3.56 2.57
CA SER A 32 -16.33 3.82 3.88
C SER A 32 -17.12 4.95 4.53
N PRO A 33 -17.66 4.77 5.75
CA PRO A 33 -18.46 5.80 6.40
C PRO A 33 -17.65 7.09 6.50
N PRO A 34 -18.23 8.25 6.15
CA PRO A 34 -17.52 9.51 6.25
C PRO A 34 -17.12 9.75 7.70
N ILE A 35 -15.84 10.04 7.93
CA ILE A 35 -15.33 10.36 9.27
C ILE A 35 -15.83 11.76 9.62
N VAL A 36 -16.72 11.83 10.60
CA VAL A 36 -17.30 13.08 11.12
C VAL A 36 -16.78 13.35 12.52
N TYR A 37 -16.53 14.62 12.83
CA TYR A 37 -16.02 15.07 14.11
C TYR A 37 -17.11 15.88 14.82
N PRO A 38 -18.05 15.22 15.53
CA PRO A 38 -19.25 15.88 16.08
C PRO A 38 -18.92 16.93 17.13
N TYR A 39 -17.79 16.79 17.82
CA TYR A 39 -17.29 17.75 18.80
C TYR A 39 -16.34 18.79 18.19
N GLY A 40 -16.25 18.85 16.86
CA GLY A 40 -15.31 19.67 16.13
C GLY A 40 -13.89 19.09 16.09
N GLY A 41 -13.06 19.68 15.24
CA GLY A 41 -11.65 19.34 15.12
C GLY A 41 -11.00 20.18 14.01
N THR A 42 -9.68 20.31 14.07
CA THR A 42 -8.90 21.01 13.05
C THR A 42 -7.88 20.05 12.45
N PHE A 43 -7.95 19.87 11.14
CA PHE A 43 -6.90 19.21 10.39
C PHE A 43 -5.83 20.23 10.05
N LYS A 44 -4.58 19.99 10.45
CA LYS A 44 -3.46 20.91 10.21
C LYS A 44 -2.36 20.17 9.45
N LEU A 45 -2.11 20.60 8.22
CA LEU A 45 -0.97 20.16 7.43
C LEU A 45 0.12 21.24 7.51
N ILE A 46 1.29 20.88 8.02
CA ILE A 46 2.45 21.78 8.11
C ILE A 46 3.52 21.25 7.15
N VAL A 47 3.87 22.05 6.14
CA VAL A 47 4.93 21.74 5.20
C VAL A 47 6.05 22.75 5.41
N GLY A 48 7.21 22.27 5.84
CA GLY A 48 8.38 23.10 6.09
C GLY A 48 9.56 22.69 5.24
N PHE A 49 10.39 23.66 4.88
CA PHE A 49 11.71 23.40 4.33
C PHE A 49 12.75 24.26 5.03
N ALA A 50 13.96 23.72 5.18
CA ALA A 50 15.10 24.44 5.74
C ALA A 50 16.30 24.31 4.81
N VAL A 51 16.91 25.45 4.49
CA VAL A 51 18.08 25.55 3.60
C VAL A 51 19.23 26.19 4.37
N PRO A 52 20.39 25.53 4.50
CA PRO A 52 21.58 26.15 5.03
C PRO A 52 22.19 27.09 3.99
N VAL A 53 22.37 28.36 4.35
CA VAL A 53 23.01 29.41 3.55
C VAL A 53 24.30 29.81 4.25
N GLN A 54 25.44 29.66 3.57
CA GLN A 54 26.73 30.09 4.10
C GLN A 54 26.93 31.59 3.81
N LEU A 55 27.15 32.37 4.87
CA LEU A 55 27.56 33.78 4.78
C LEU A 55 28.86 33.98 5.56
N SER A 56 29.92 34.39 4.87
CA SER A 56 31.16 34.89 5.47
C SER A 56 31.73 33.98 6.58
N GLY A 57 31.83 32.67 6.30
CA GLY A 57 32.37 31.67 7.23
C GLY A 57 31.42 31.22 8.35
N ARG A 58 30.16 31.68 8.35
CA ARG A 58 29.11 31.23 9.27
C ARG A 58 27.98 30.55 8.48
N ILE A 59 27.39 29.51 9.07
CA ILE A 59 26.23 28.82 8.49
C ILE A 59 24.97 29.44 9.08
N LEU A 60 24.14 30.05 8.23
CA LEU A 60 22.81 30.53 8.57
C LEU A 60 21.79 29.53 8.04
N VAL A 61 20.96 28.95 8.91
CA VAL A 61 19.88 28.04 8.46
C VAL A 61 18.61 28.86 8.25
N TYR A 62 18.16 28.95 7.00
CA TYR A 62 16.91 29.59 6.64
C TYR A 62 15.78 28.56 6.59
N GLY A 63 14.80 28.67 7.48
CA GLY A 63 13.64 27.79 7.54
C GLY A 63 12.35 28.51 7.18
N GLN A 64 11.50 27.87 6.37
CA GLN A 64 10.16 28.32 6.02
C GLN A 64 9.14 27.24 6.34
N ASN A 65 7.98 27.65 6.89
CA ASN A 65 6.87 26.74 7.20
C ASN A 65 5.56 27.29 6.63
N PHE A 66 4.89 26.48 5.83
CA PHE A 66 3.53 26.71 5.34
C PHE A 66 2.56 25.88 6.18
N GLN A 67 1.54 26.53 6.73
CA GLN A 67 0.56 25.88 7.59
C GLN A 67 -0.81 25.99 6.94
N PHE A 68 -1.42 24.84 6.65
CA PHE A 68 -2.77 24.74 6.14
C PHE A 68 -3.65 24.19 7.25
N GLN A 69 -4.62 24.98 7.71
CA GLN A 69 -5.53 24.60 8.78
C GLN A 69 -6.96 24.57 8.22
N TYR A 70 -7.59 23.41 8.27
CA TYR A 70 -8.94 23.17 7.81
C TYR A 70 -9.82 22.73 8.98
N LEU A 71 -11.01 23.32 9.08
CA LEU A 71 -12.02 22.87 10.03
C LEU A 71 -12.62 21.56 9.54
N LEU A 72 -12.71 20.58 10.43
CA LEU A 72 -13.31 19.30 10.12
C LEU A 72 -14.84 19.43 10.13
N PRO A 73 -15.54 18.77 9.20
CA PRO A 73 -16.99 18.83 9.13
C PRO A 73 -17.63 18.12 10.32
N GLN A 74 -18.56 18.81 10.96
CA GLN A 74 -19.31 18.31 12.10
C GLN A 74 -20.48 17.41 11.69
N ASN A 75 -20.91 17.48 10.42
CA ASN A 75 -22.09 16.80 9.90
C ASN A 75 -21.78 15.95 8.66
N ALA A 76 -22.37 14.75 8.60
CA ALA A 76 -22.20 13.81 7.48
C ALA A 76 -22.90 14.28 6.19
N THR A 77 -23.90 15.15 6.31
CA THR A 77 -24.66 15.69 5.18
C THR A 77 -23.80 16.45 4.18
N LEU A 78 -22.74 17.12 4.66
CA LEU A 78 -21.78 17.85 3.82
C LEU A 78 -21.13 16.93 2.77
N PHE A 79 -20.79 15.70 3.14
CA PHE A 79 -20.23 14.73 2.21
C PHE A 79 -21.27 14.23 1.22
N THR A 80 -22.50 13.95 1.67
CA THR A 80 -23.56 13.46 0.78
C THR A 80 -23.96 14.47 -0.30
N GLU A 81 -23.99 15.77 0.02
CA GLU A 81 -24.36 16.83 -0.90
C GLU A 81 -23.21 17.16 -1.88
N PHE A 82 -21.96 17.20 -1.40
CA PHE A 82 -20.78 17.41 -2.24
C PHE A 82 -20.63 16.33 -3.33
N PHE A 83 -20.90 15.07 -2.99
CA PHE A 83 -20.84 13.96 -3.95
C PHE A 83 -22.16 13.74 -4.74
N ALA A 84 -23.25 14.42 -4.39
CA ALA A 84 -24.56 14.28 -5.03
C ALA A 84 -24.56 14.46 -6.56
N PRO A 85 -23.91 15.48 -7.17
CA PRO A 85 -23.94 15.65 -8.63
C PRO A 85 -23.17 14.55 -9.38
N SER A 86 -22.17 13.93 -8.74
CA SER A 86 -21.39 12.82 -9.32
C SER A 86 -22.11 11.48 -9.27
N SER A 87 -23.08 11.33 -8.36
CA SER A 87 -23.75 10.06 -8.05
C SER A 87 -24.81 9.61 -9.05
N ARG A 88 -25.39 10.53 -9.84
CA ARG A 88 -26.45 10.19 -10.82
C ARG A 88 -25.94 9.77 -12.20
N ARG A 89 -24.77 10.27 -12.62
CA ARG A 89 -24.18 9.97 -13.95
C ARG A 89 -23.10 8.89 -13.91
N ARG A 90 -22.61 8.52 -12.73
CA ARG A 90 -21.59 7.48 -12.49
C ARG A 90 -22.16 6.33 -11.64
N ARG A 91 -23.35 5.85 -12.03
CA ARG A 91 -24.00 4.64 -11.49
C ARG A 91 -23.65 3.37 -12.29
N GLU A 92 -22.66 3.45 -13.15
CA GLU A 92 -22.00 2.26 -13.70
C GLU A 92 -21.00 1.76 -12.65
N ASN A 93 -20.86 0.44 -12.53
CA ASN A 93 -20.05 -0.30 -11.57
C ASN A 93 -18.54 0.06 -11.61
N VAL A 94 -18.18 1.29 -11.29
CA VAL A 94 -16.79 1.65 -11.00
C VAL A 94 -16.57 1.23 -9.56
N SER A 95 -16.24 -0.04 -9.39
CA SER A 95 -15.40 -0.47 -8.26
C SER A 95 -14.12 0.35 -8.37
N TRP A 96 -14.12 1.55 -7.79
CA TRP A 96 -12.93 2.38 -7.65
C TRP A 96 -12.00 1.59 -6.74
N ASN A 97 -11.16 0.78 -7.37
CA ASN A 97 -10.08 0.12 -6.68
C ASN A 97 -9.00 1.19 -6.47
N GLU A 98 -9.05 1.87 -5.32
CA GLU A 98 -8.16 2.98 -4.97
C GLU A 98 -6.68 2.58 -5.16
N ARG A 99 -6.32 1.32 -4.86
CA ARG A 99 -4.99 0.76 -5.13
C ARG A 99 -4.65 0.71 -6.61
N MET A 100 -5.60 0.39 -7.49
CA MET A 100 -5.38 0.36 -8.93
C MET A 100 -5.07 1.75 -9.48
N THR A 101 -5.71 2.80 -8.95
CA THR A 101 -5.36 4.18 -9.30
C THR A 101 -3.91 4.47 -8.91
N ILE A 102 -3.48 4.05 -7.73
CA ILE A 102 -2.11 4.23 -7.25
C ILE A 102 -1.12 3.42 -8.09
N TYR A 103 -1.43 2.17 -8.42
CA TYR A 103 -0.57 1.32 -9.26
C TYR A 103 -0.37 1.92 -10.65
N ARG A 104 -1.44 2.42 -11.27
CA ARG A 104 -1.33 3.13 -12.56
C ARG A 104 -0.49 4.40 -12.46
N LEU A 105 -0.61 5.15 -11.36
CA LEU A 105 0.22 6.34 -11.14
C LEU A 105 1.70 5.96 -11.01
N LEU A 106 2.00 4.88 -10.29
CA LEU A 106 3.37 4.38 -10.11
C LEU A 106 3.94 3.81 -11.41
N GLU A 107 3.16 3.00 -12.15
CA GLU A 107 3.52 2.50 -13.49
C GLU A 107 3.87 3.67 -14.41
N ASN A 108 2.99 4.67 -14.52
CA ASN A 108 3.22 5.84 -15.37
C ASN A 108 4.45 6.64 -14.95
N GLU A 109 4.71 6.79 -13.65
CA GLU A 109 5.87 7.53 -13.16
C GLU A 109 7.18 6.81 -13.48
N PHE A 110 7.19 5.49 -13.42
CA PHE A 110 8.32 4.68 -13.90
C PHE A 110 8.47 4.77 -15.42
N GLU A 111 7.39 4.70 -16.19
CA GLU A 111 7.43 4.86 -17.64
C GLU A 111 7.97 6.22 -18.07
N ARG A 112 7.61 7.30 -17.34
CA ARG A 112 8.18 8.65 -17.55
C ARG A 112 9.69 8.70 -17.34
N LYS A 113 10.24 7.81 -16.52
CA LYS A 113 11.70 7.66 -16.30
C LYS A 113 12.36 6.76 -17.35
N GLY A 114 11.61 6.26 -18.34
CA GLY A 114 12.13 5.47 -19.45
C GLY A 114 12.32 3.99 -19.11
N ILE A 115 11.66 3.48 -18.07
CA ILE A 115 11.75 2.08 -17.65
C ILE A 115 10.39 1.38 -17.67
N ASN A 116 10.41 0.05 -17.59
CA ASN A 116 9.19 -0.75 -17.58
C ASN A 116 8.46 -0.61 -16.23
N GLY A 117 7.47 0.27 -16.19
CA GLY A 117 6.77 0.59 -14.95
C GLY A 117 6.01 -0.57 -14.33
N ARG A 118 5.45 -1.45 -15.16
CA ARG A 118 4.77 -2.65 -14.68
C ARG A 118 5.72 -3.63 -14.01
N GLU A 119 6.88 -3.90 -14.62
CA GLU A 119 7.90 -4.77 -14.04
C GLU A 119 8.50 -4.19 -12.75
N CYS A 120 8.77 -2.88 -12.72
CA CYS A 120 9.29 -2.22 -11.52
C CYS A 120 8.28 -2.17 -10.37
N LEU A 121 6.99 -2.02 -10.66
CA LEU A 121 5.95 -2.10 -9.65
C LEU A 121 5.84 -3.52 -9.08
N LYS A 122 5.85 -4.55 -9.93
CA LYS A 122 5.88 -5.97 -9.48
C LYS A 122 7.10 -6.26 -8.61
N LYS A 123 8.28 -5.79 -9.01
CA LYS A 123 9.51 -5.89 -8.21
C LYS A 123 9.33 -5.25 -6.83
N SER A 124 8.79 -4.03 -6.77
CA SER A 124 8.55 -3.31 -5.51
C SER A 124 7.57 -4.05 -4.58
N ILE A 125 6.51 -4.66 -5.14
CA ILE A 125 5.55 -5.48 -4.39
C ILE A 125 6.22 -6.73 -3.83
N CYS A 126 7.01 -7.42 -4.65
CA CYS A 126 7.76 -8.62 -4.24
C CYS A 126 8.76 -8.30 -3.12
N GLU A 127 9.54 -7.22 -3.25
CA GLU A 127 10.50 -6.78 -2.23
C GLU A 127 9.82 -6.40 -0.91
N THR A 128 8.71 -5.65 -0.98
CA THR A 128 7.92 -5.27 0.21
C THR A 128 7.31 -6.49 0.91
N ALA A 129 6.98 -7.54 0.16
CA ALA A 129 6.44 -8.77 0.71
C ALA A 129 7.51 -9.68 1.34
N MET A 130 8.76 -9.58 0.86
CA MET A 130 9.91 -10.27 1.46
C MET A 130 10.35 -9.60 2.76
N MET A 131 10.32 -8.27 2.80
CA MET A 131 10.66 -7.46 3.99
C MET A 131 9.50 -6.52 4.32
N PRO A 132 8.52 -6.97 5.13
CA PRO A 132 7.38 -6.15 5.51
C PRO A 132 7.82 -4.88 6.25
N LEU A 133 7.24 -3.73 5.86
CA LEU A 133 7.56 -2.42 6.42
C LEU A 133 6.67 -2.02 7.61
N GLU A 134 5.92 -2.96 8.18
CA GLU A 134 4.92 -2.69 9.24
C GLU A 134 5.54 -2.04 10.49
N ASP A 135 6.79 -2.36 10.79
CA ASP A 135 7.51 -1.86 11.98
C ASP A 135 8.33 -0.58 11.71
N GLU A 136 8.37 -0.07 10.46
CA GLU A 136 9.17 1.09 10.04
C GLU A 136 8.41 2.43 10.18
N GLY A 137 7.56 2.52 11.20
CA GLY A 137 6.73 3.69 11.51
C GLY A 137 5.60 3.96 10.51
N LEU A 138 5.00 5.15 10.59
CA LEU A 138 3.80 5.51 9.81
C LEU A 138 4.02 5.40 8.29
N VAL A 139 5.20 5.78 7.81
CA VAL A 139 5.53 5.72 6.38
C VAL A 139 5.69 4.28 5.92
N GLY A 140 6.32 3.43 6.74
CA GLY A 140 6.44 2.00 6.48
C GLY A 140 5.08 1.30 6.41
N GLU A 141 4.21 1.55 7.39
CA GLU A 141 2.84 1.02 7.43
C GLU A 141 2.03 1.48 6.20
N LEU A 142 2.15 2.76 5.82
CA LEU A 142 1.51 3.29 4.62
C LEU A 142 2.00 2.59 3.35
N LEU A 143 3.31 2.44 3.18
CA LEU A 143 3.89 1.75 2.03
C LEU A 143 3.47 0.28 1.98
N HIS A 144 3.44 -0.40 3.13
CA HIS A 144 2.95 -1.78 3.24
C HIS A 144 1.48 -1.88 2.78
N LEU A 145 0.61 -0.98 3.25
CA LEU A 145 -0.80 -0.95 2.86
C LEU A 145 -1.03 -0.69 1.36
N LEU A 146 -0.17 0.15 0.77
CA LEU A 146 -0.25 0.49 -0.65
C LEU A 146 0.29 -0.64 -1.55
N LEU A 147 1.40 -1.26 -1.18
CA LEU A 147 2.10 -2.27 -1.98
C LEU A 147 1.66 -3.71 -1.68
N THR A 148 0.66 -3.92 -0.82
CA THR A 148 0.10 -5.26 -0.55
C THR A 148 -1.25 -5.45 -1.27
N PRO A 149 -1.26 -6.10 -2.46
CA PRO A 149 -2.50 -6.36 -3.19
C PRO A 149 -3.40 -7.37 -2.44
N ARG A 150 -4.72 -7.24 -2.62
CA ARG A 150 -5.73 -8.14 -2.01
C ARG A 150 -6.50 -8.90 -3.08
N GLU A 151 -6.92 -10.13 -2.81
CA GLU A 151 -7.71 -10.97 -3.73
C GLU A 151 -9.02 -10.33 -4.23
N THR A 152 -9.57 -9.38 -3.47
CA THR A 152 -10.81 -8.66 -3.81
C THR A 152 -10.62 -7.57 -4.86
N ASP A 153 -9.38 -7.21 -5.14
CA ASP A 153 -9.00 -6.27 -6.17
C ASP A 153 -9.15 -7.03 -7.54
N THR A 154 -9.56 -6.38 -8.64
CA THR A 154 -10.15 -7.02 -9.85
C THR A 154 -9.10 -7.69 -10.81
N PRO A 155 -9.43 -8.26 -12.01
CA PRO A 155 -8.69 -9.40 -12.61
C PRO A 155 -7.26 -9.15 -13.13
N LEU A 156 -6.78 -7.89 -13.20
CA LEU A 156 -5.35 -7.56 -13.39
C LEU A 156 -4.50 -7.88 -12.14
N ASN A 157 -5.16 -8.23 -11.05
CA ASN A 157 -4.56 -8.69 -9.81
C ASN A 157 -3.68 -9.92 -9.94
N SER A 158 -3.88 -10.79 -10.94
CA SER A 158 -3.15 -12.06 -10.99
C SER A 158 -1.63 -11.84 -11.01
N GLU A 159 -1.15 -10.88 -11.78
CA GLU A 159 0.29 -10.58 -11.89
C GLU A 159 0.86 -9.95 -10.61
N TYR A 160 0.11 -9.05 -9.97
CA TYR A 160 0.53 -8.39 -8.74
C TYR A 160 0.42 -9.28 -7.50
N LEU A 161 -0.60 -10.13 -7.44
CA LEU A 161 -0.73 -11.18 -6.43
C LEU A 161 0.38 -12.22 -6.58
N GLN A 162 0.74 -12.58 -7.81
CA GLN A 162 1.88 -13.47 -8.05
C GLN A 162 3.19 -12.84 -7.54
N ALA A 163 3.39 -11.54 -7.77
CA ALA A 163 4.55 -10.83 -7.22
C ALA A 163 4.58 -10.86 -5.68
N LEU A 164 3.42 -10.68 -5.04
CA LEU A 164 3.27 -10.80 -3.60
C LEU A 164 3.60 -12.21 -3.11
N GLU A 165 3.13 -13.25 -3.81
CA GLU A 165 3.42 -14.65 -3.49
C GLU A 165 4.91 -14.97 -3.62
N PHE A 166 5.58 -14.46 -4.65
CA PHE A 166 7.03 -14.65 -4.81
C PHE A 166 7.83 -14.02 -3.66
N GLY A 167 7.45 -12.82 -3.23
CA GLY A 167 8.07 -12.16 -2.08
C GLY A 167 7.85 -12.92 -0.77
N ARG A 168 6.61 -13.38 -0.52
CA ARG A 168 6.29 -14.25 0.64
C ARG A 168 7.05 -15.57 0.62
N GLY A 169 7.26 -16.13 -0.57
CA GLY A 169 8.08 -17.32 -0.81
C GLY A 169 9.59 -17.10 -0.66
N HIS A 170 10.03 -15.88 -0.35
CA HIS A 170 11.44 -15.49 -0.24
C HIS A 170 12.25 -15.79 -1.53
N HIS A 171 11.61 -15.69 -2.69
CA HIS A 171 12.29 -15.81 -3.96
C HIS A 171 13.06 -14.53 -4.31
N ASP A 172 14.15 -14.66 -5.07
CA ASP A 172 14.96 -13.50 -5.49
C ASP A 172 14.19 -12.61 -6.49
N CYS A 173 13.52 -11.58 -5.96
CA CYS A 173 12.72 -10.61 -6.73
C CYS A 173 13.54 -9.88 -7.79
N SER A 174 14.84 -9.65 -7.56
CA SER A 174 15.71 -8.99 -8.53
C SER A 174 16.01 -9.86 -9.75
N ARG A 175 16.04 -11.19 -9.57
CA ARG A 175 16.16 -12.14 -10.70
C ARG A 175 14.84 -12.33 -11.43
N ILE A 176 13.73 -12.43 -10.71
CA ILE A 176 12.40 -12.63 -11.31
C ILE A 176 12.02 -11.41 -12.18
N TYR A 177 12.26 -10.20 -11.67
CA TYR A 177 11.92 -8.94 -12.33
C TYR A 177 13.16 -8.22 -12.86
N SER A 178 13.97 -8.93 -13.66
CA SER A 178 15.25 -8.43 -14.19
C SER A 178 15.13 -7.26 -15.16
N THR A 179 13.94 -7.04 -15.75
CA THR A 179 13.65 -5.90 -16.64
C THR A 179 13.63 -4.58 -15.88
N CYS A 180 13.42 -4.60 -14.57
CA CYS A 180 13.55 -3.42 -13.72
C CYS A 180 15.01 -3.26 -13.26
N PRO A 181 15.73 -2.19 -13.66
CA PRO A 181 17.10 -1.98 -13.25
C PRO A 181 17.25 -1.90 -11.71
N PRO A 182 18.39 -2.32 -11.15
CA PRO A 182 18.65 -2.14 -9.72
C PRO A 182 18.69 -0.65 -9.35
N GLY A 183 18.14 -0.29 -8.19
CA GLY A 183 18.13 1.09 -7.72
C GLY A 183 17.01 1.96 -8.31
N GLN A 184 16.04 1.36 -8.99
CA GLN A 184 14.91 2.06 -9.63
C GLN A 184 13.55 1.64 -9.08
N GLY A 185 13.49 0.72 -8.11
CA GLY A 185 12.26 0.42 -7.38
C GLY A 185 11.78 1.63 -6.55
N ILE A 186 10.52 1.63 -6.13
CA ILE A 186 9.99 2.69 -5.25
C ILE A 186 10.81 2.79 -3.96
N LEU A 187 11.15 1.64 -3.36
CA LEU A 187 11.90 1.58 -2.11
C LEU A 187 13.33 2.11 -2.27
N ASP A 188 13.97 1.88 -3.42
CA ASP A 188 15.31 2.39 -3.73
C ASP A 188 15.34 3.92 -3.86
N GLN A 189 14.24 4.51 -4.35
CA GLN A 189 14.14 5.96 -4.52
C GLN A 189 13.90 6.69 -3.20
N ILE A 190 13.19 6.06 -2.27
CA ILE A 190 12.93 6.63 -0.94
C ILE A 190 14.15 6.47 -0.05
N SER A 191 14.86 5.33 -0.14
CA SER A 191 16.06 5.07 0.66
C SER A 191 17.29 5.88 0.26
N LYS A 192 17.41 6.34 -1.00
CA LYS A 192 18.49 7.26 -1.43
C LYS A 192 18.39 8.69 -0.87
N ILE A 193 17.22 9.08 -0.36
CA ILE A 193 16.96 10.45 0.12
C ILE A 193 17.25 10.58 1.63
N ILE A 194 17.59 9.48 2.31
CA ILE A 194 17.95 9.44 3.74
C ILE A 194 19.45 9.24 3.89
#